data_AF-A0A5C6NZ38-F1
#
_entry.id   AF-A0A5C6NZ38-F1
#
_cell.length_a   1.000
_cell.length_b   1.000
_cell.length_c   1.000
_cell.angle_alpha   90.00
_cell.angle_beta   90.00
_cell.angle_gamma   90.00
#
_symmetry.space_group_name_H-M   'P 1'
#
loop_
_entity.id
_entity.type
_entity.pdbx_description
1 polymer ?
#
loop_
_entity_poly.entity_id
_entity_poly.type
_entity_poly.pdbx_seq_one_letter_code
_entity_poly.pdbx_strand_id
1 'polypeptide(L)'
;MSLHSRLGGPAVAPHSERSQHQWSVSTQPVEHLGRYYSTGLNINQSLMMTVPAACELVPSTVLVFQLIAAPDQSSRVCSSVHAWGAFPVCGPNLCHIQGRFKTPLIRGQPSARMDQFRKMEALISSDLDRWLCNLYFQVCLCVC
;
A
#
# COMPACT_ATOMS: atom_id res chain seq x y z
N MET A 1 -3.38 -0.62 4.46
CA MET A 1 -3.53 -0.72 3.00
C MET A 1 -4.92 -0.23 2.63
N SER A 2 -5.07 0.52 1.54
CA SER A 2 -6.38 1.02 1.07
C SER A 2 -6.51 0.92 -0.44
N LEU A 3 -7.74 0.80 -0.92
CA LEU A 3 -8.06 0.82 -2.36
C LEU A 3 -8.45 2.24 -2.77
N HIS A 4 -7.94 2.72 -3.89
CA HIS A 4 -8.25 4.04 -4.43
C HIS A 4 -8.68 3.91 -5.89
N SER A 5 -9.68 4.66 -6.33
CA SER A 5 -10.14 4.63 -7.73
C SER A 5 -9.11 5.20 -8.71
N ARG A 6 -8.24 6.09 -8.21
CA ARG A 6 -7.07 6.60 -8.91
C ARG A 6 -5.97 7.00 -7.93
N LEU A 7 -4.73 7.00 -8.40
CA LEU A 7 -3.60 7.54 -7.66
C LEU A 7 -3.83 9.03 -7.33
N GLY A 8 -3.51 9.44 -6.11
CA GLY A 8 -3.82 10.78 -5.58
C GLY A 8 -5.31 11.04 -5.30
N GLY A 9 -6.20 10.08 -5.59
CA GLY A 9 -7.62 10.15 -5.27
C GLY A 9 -7.94 9.72 -3.83
N PRO A 10 -9.19 9.88 -3.38
CA PRO A 10 -9.63 9.38 -2.09
C PRO A 10 -9.70 7.85 -2.06
N ALA A 11 -9.66 7.27 -0.86
CA ALA A 11 -9.89 5.84 -0.67
C ALA A 11 -11.34 5.49 -1.04
N VAL A 12 -11.53 4.36 -1.70
CA VAL A 12 -12.83 3.78 -2.00
C VAL A 12 -13.29 3.05 -0.75
N ALA A 13 -14.48 3.37 -0.26
CA ALA A 13 -15.08 2.64 0.85
C ALA A 13 -15.28 1.17 0.43
N PRO A 14 -14.97 0.19 1.30
CA PRO A 14 -15.33 -1.20 1.04
C PRO A 14 -16.83 -1.27 0.78
N HIS A 15 -17.25 -1.98 -0.27
CA HIS A 15 -18.66 -2.19 -0.58
C HIS A 15 -19.26 -3.10 0.50
N SER A 16 -19.70 -2.52 1.62
CA SER A 16 -20.28 -3.26 2.73
C SER A 16 -21.79 -3.40 2.53
N GLU A 17 -22.19 -4.40 1.75
CA GLU A 17 -23.51 -5.00 1.96
C GLU A 17 -23.29 -6.44 2.46
N ARG A 18 -23.69 -6.68 3.73
CA ARG A 18 -23.95 -8.01 4.32
C ARG A 18 -22.80 -8.96 4.66
N SER A 19 -21.73 -8.53 5.36
CA SER A 19 -20.88 -9.52 6.06
C SER A 19 -20.32 -9.02 7.38
N GLN A 20 -20.59 -9.79 8.45
CA GLN A 20 -20.18 -9.55 9.85
C GLN A 20 -18.66 -9.64 10.12
N HIS A 21 -17.82 -9.66 9.08
CA HIS A 21 -16.37 -9.83 9.21
C HIS A 21 -15.67 -8.55 8.77
N GLN A 22 -15.30 -7.71 9.74
CA GLN A 22 -14.42 -6.56 9.54
C GLN A 22 -13.01 -7.07 9.27
N TRP A 23 -12.63 -7.19 7.99
CA TRP A 23 -11.28 -7.61 7.61
C TRP A 23 -10.25 -6.55 8.00
N SER A 24 -9.18 -6.97 8.68
CA SER A 24 -8.08 -6.05 9.00
C SER A 24 -7.34 -5.67 7.72
N VAL A 25 -7.36 -4.38 7.40
CA VAL A 25 -6.58 -3.76 6.33
C VAL A 25 -5.20 -3.28 6.82
N SER A 26 -4.82 -3.62 8.05
CA SER A 26 -3.53 -3.33 8.66
C SER A 26 -2.85 -4.59 9.17
N THR A 27 -1.53 -4.63 9.05
CA THR A 27 -0.69 -5.62 9.74
C THR A 27 -0.58 -5.27 11.21
N GLN A 28 -0.26 -6.27 12.04
CA GLN A 28 0.29 -6.03 13.37
C GLN A 28 1.67 -5.38 13.26
N PRO A 29 2.06 -4.53 14.23
CA PRO A 29 3.39 -3.95 14.28
C PRO A 29 4.50 -4.99 14.17
N VAL A 30 5.58 -4.67 13.45
CA VAL A 30 6.77 -5.51 13.34
C VAL A 30 8.00 -4.67 13.70
N GLU A 31 8.79 -5.14 14.64
CA GLU A 31 10.00 -4.44 15.08
C GLU A 31 11.16 -4.66 14.10
N HIS A 32 11.80 -3.57 13.69
CA HIS A 32 13.02 -3.60 12.87
C HIS A 32 14.31 -3.74 13.72
N LEU A 33 14.21 -3.58 15.05
CA LEU A 33 15.33 -3.61 16.01
C LEU A 33 16.42 -2.54 15.78
N GLY A 34 16.25 -1.63 14.82
CA GLY A 34 17.15 -0.48 14.60
C GLY A 34 18.58 -0.84 14.19
N ARG A 35 18.84 -2.07 13.75
CA ARG A 35 20.19 -2.53 13.38
C ARG A 35 20.59 -1.92 12.03
N TYR A 36 21.67 -1.14 11.98
CA TYR A 36 22.13 -0.48 10.75
C TYR A 36 22.50 -1.44 9.61
N TYR A 37 22.89 -2.68 9.95
CA TYR A 37 23.22 -3.74 8.99
C TYR A 37 21.99 -4.55 8.55
N SER A 38 20.82 -4.32 9.14
CA SER A 38 19.58 -4.95 8.70
C SER A 38 19.05 -4.19 7.48
N THR A 39 19.16 -4.81 6.32
CA THR A 39 18.73 -4.21 5.04
C THR A 39 17.27 -4.52 4.70
N GLY A 40 16.55 -5.23 5.57
CA GLY A 40 15.18 -5.66 5.30
C GLY A 40 14.34 -5.86 6.56
N LEU A 41 13.03 -5.85 6.37
CA LEU A 41 12.02 -6.12 7.39
C LEU A 41 11.03 -7.14 6.81
N ASN A 42 10.93 -8.30 7.44
CA ASN A 42 10.02 -9.35 6.99
C ASN A 42 8.67 -9.22 7.68
N ILE A 43 7.63 -8.90 6.89
CA ILE A 43 6.25 -8.80 7.35
C ILE A 43 5.51 -10.04 6.84
N ASN A 44 5.56 -11.13 7.60
CA ASN A 44 4.96 -12.42 7.24
C ASN A 44 3.48 -12.49 7.60
N GLN A 45 2.69 -11.52 7.15
CA GLN A 45 1.27 -11.38 7.47
C GLN A 45 0.45 -11.25 6.19
N SER A 46 -0.77 -11.77 6.20
CA SER A 46 -1.71 -11.67 5.08
C SER A 46 -2.82 -10.70 5.42
N LEU A 47 -3.16 -9.83 4.46
CA LEU A 47 -4.31 -8.92 4.55
C LEU A 47 -5.36 -9.36 3.53
N MET A 48 -6.63 -9.26 3.91
CA MET A 48 -7.75 -9.54 3.02
C MET A 48 -8.50 -8.26 2.70
N MET A 49 -8.92 -8.13 1.45
CA MET A 49 -9.63 -6.96 0.93
C MET A 49 -10.61 -7.41 -0.16
N THR A 50 -11.81 -6.87 -0.13
CA THR A 50 -12.76 -6.98 -1.23
C THR A 50 -12.41 -5.93 -2.29
N VAL A 51 -12.31 -6.36 -3.55
CA VAL A 51 -12.12 -5.48 -4.71
C VAL A 51 -13.32 -5.62 -5.65
N PRO A 52 -13.62 -4.61 -6.50
CA PRO A 52 -14.68 -4.71 -7.49
C PRO A 52 -14.50 -5.92 -8.41
N ALA A 53 -15.60 -6.41 -8.98
CA ALA A 53 -15.57 -7.46 -9.99
C ALA A 53 -14.77 -6.99 -11.22
N ALA A 54 -14.26 -7.94 -12.02
CA ALA A 54 -13.39 -7.61 -13.16
C ALA A 54 -14.10 -6.70 -14.19
N CYS A 55 -15.42 -6.85 -14.37
CA CYS A 55 -16.23 -6.01 -15.24
C CYS A 55 -16.44 -4.57 -14.71
N GLU A 56 -16.21 -4.33 -13.42
CA GLU A 56 -16.37 -3.03 -12.75
C GLU A 56 -15.01 -2.37 -12.45
N LEU A 57 -13.92 -3.04 -12.81
CA LEU A 57 -12.57 -2.60 -12.47
C LEU A 57 -12.19 -1.40 -13.33
N VAL A 58 -11.99 -0.25 -12.70
CA VAL A 58 -11.50 0.94 -13.39
C VAL A 58 -9.98 0.83 -13.54
N PRO A 59 -9.40 1.07 -14.74
CA PRO A 59 -7.96 0.89 -14.97
C PRO A 59 -7.04 1.72 -14.08
N SER A 60 -7.55 2.85 -13.59
CA SER A 60 -6.83 3.72 -12.66
C SER A 60 -6.80 3.21 -11.22
N THR A 61 -7.50 2.12 -10.89
CA THR A 61 -7.61 1.63 -9.51
C THR A 61 -6.25 1.19 -8.98
N VAL A 62 -5.88 1.68 -7.80
CA VAL A 62 -4.59 1.39 -7.15
C VAL A 62 -4.77 0.93 -5.71
N LEU A 63 -3.90 0.02 -5.28
CA LEU A 63 -3.61 -0.23 -3.87
C LEU A 63 -2.66 0.84 -3.38
N VAL A 64 -2.94 1.42 -2.21
CA VAL A 64 -2.06 2.34 -1.50
C VAL A 64 -1.57 1.65 -0.22
N PHE A 65 -0.26 1.56 -0.08
CA PHE A 65 0.44 1.03 1.08
C PHE A 65 0.95 2.19 1.92
N GLN A 66 0.85 2.09 3.24
CA GLN A 66 1.34 3.08 4.18
C GLN A 66 2.15 2.37 5.25
N LEU A 67 3.38 2.85 5.48
CA LEU A 67 4.23 2.43 6.57
C LEU A 67 4.05 3.42 7.71
N ILE A 68 3.53 2.95 8.83
CA ILE A 68 3.15 3.76 9.98
C ILE A 68 4.01 3.33 11.16
N ALA A 69 4.56 4.28 11.92
CA ALA A 69 5.19 3.93 13.19
C ALA A 69 4.12 3.51 14.19
N ALA A 70 4.37 2.38 14.84
CA ALA A 70 3.63 2.00 16.02
C ALA A 70 3.84 3.09 17.09
N PRO A 71 2.78 3.45 17.85
CA PRO A 71 2.94 4.32 19.00
C PRO A 71 3.87 3.62 20.00
N ASP A 72 4.96 4.28 20.40
CA ASP A 72 5.73 3.84 21.55
C ASP A 72 4.94 4.21 22.83
N GLN A 73 4.84 3.28 23.78
CA GLN A 73 4.16 3.48 25.06
C GLN A 73 4.75 4.67 25.85
N SER A 74 6.00 5.06 25.56
CA SER A 74 6.69 6.19 26.19
C SER A 74 6.50 7.54 25.48
N SER A 75 5.99 7.55 24.25
CA SER A 75 5.99 8.72 23.37
C SER A 75 4.57 9.22 23.09
N ARG A 76 4.29 10.50 23.36
CA ARG A 76 3.02 11.17 22.99
C ARG A 76 2.90 11.44 21.48
N VAL A 77 3.80 10.89 20.66
CA VAL A 77 3.81 11.10 19.22
C VAL A 77 2.74 10.22 18.58
N CYS A 78 1.71 10.85 18.01
CA CYS A 78 0.70 10.17 17.21
C CYS A 78 1.36 9.35 16.09
N SER A 79 0.80 8.19 15.78
CA SER A 79 1.21 7.38 14.62
C SER A 79 1.30 8.24 13.36
N SER A 80 2.52 8.47 12.90
CA SER A 80 2.79 9.21 11.67
C SER A 80 3.11 8.22 10.54
N VAL A 81 2.55 8.46 9.35
CA VAL A 81 2.97 7.72 8.16
C VAL A 81 4.38 8.17 7.79
N HIS A 82 5.33 7.24 7.82
CA HIS A 82 6.72 7.50 7.48
C HIS A 82 6.96 7.40 5.98
N ALA A 83 6.26 6.50 5.30
CA ALA A 83 6.36 6.32 3.87
C ALA A 83 5.11 5.66 3.29
N TRP A 84 4.96 5.77 1.98
CA TRP A 84 3.83 5.19 1.27
C TRP A 84 4.24 4.75 -0.14
N GLY A 85 3.47 3.83 -0.71
CA GLY A 85 3.64 3.37 -2.08
C GLY A 85 2.31 3.05 -2.70
N ALA A 86 2.28 2.89 -4.02
CA ALA A 86 1.06 2.55 -4.74
C ALA A 86 1.34 1.46 -5.78
N PHE A 87 0.33 0.65 -6.09
CA PHE A 87 0.43 -0.38 -7.12
C PHE A 87 -0.91 -0.56 -7.85
N PRO A 88 -0.93 -0.68 -9.19
CA PRO A 88 -2.17 -0.86 -9.94
C PRO A 88 -2.83 -2.21 -9.60
N VAL A 89 -4.17 -2.25 -9.53
CA VAL A 89 -4.93 -3.49 -9.22
C VAL A 89 -5.26 -4.30 -10.46
N CYS A 90 -5.16 -3.67 -11.63
CA CYS A 90 -5.39 -4.29 -12.92
C CYS A 90 -4.12 -4.30 -13.78
N GLY A 91 -3.95 -5.37 -14.57
CA GLY A 91 -2.92 -5.45 -15.59
C GLY A 91 -3.37 -4.82 -16.93
N PRO A 92 -2.51 -4.86 -17.96
CA PRO A 92 -2.84 -4.36 -19.31
C PRO A 92 -4.05 -5.05 -19.96
N ASN A 93 -4.38 -6.27 -19.52
CA ASN A 93 -5.54 -7.03 -19.96
C ASN A 93 -6.84 -6.66 -19.21
N LEU A 94 -6.81 -5.65 -18.33
CA LEU A 94 -7.92 -5.24 -17.48
C LEU A 94 -8.44 -6.34 -16.54
N CYS A 95 -7.63 -7.36 -16.26
CA CYS A 95 -7.90 -8.37 -15.25
C CYS A 95 -7.19 -8.01 -13.94
N HIS A 96 -7.70 -8.55 -12.82
CA HIS A 96 -7.02 -8.45 -11.53
C HIS A 96 -5.60 -9.02 -11.60
N ILE A 97 -4.68 -8.35 -10.92
CA ILE A 97 -3.32 -8.84 -10.77
C ILE A 97 -3.28 -10.07 -9.84
N GLN A 98 -2.42 -11.03 -10.17
CA GLN A 98 -2.10 -12.17 -9.31
C GLN A 98 -0.61 -12.48 -9.40
N GLY A 99 0.02 -12.79 -8.28
CA GLY A 99 1.44 -13.15 -8.23
C GLY A 99 2.26 -12.29 -7.26
N ARG A 100 3.57 -12.23 -7.50
CA ARG A 100 4.54 -11.53 -6.65
C ARG A 100 4.94 -10.22 -7.28
N PHE A 101 4.84 -9.14 -6.52
CA PHE A 101 5.07 -7.79 -6.99
C PHE A 101 5.96 -7.01 -6.03
N LYS A 102 6.45 -5.86 -6.51
CA LYS A 102 7.13 -4.87 -5.68
C LYS A 102 6.66 -3.46 -6.03
N THR A 103 6.68 -2.57 -5.05
CA THR A 103 6.46 -1.14 -5.25
C THR A 103 7.43 -0.32 -4.39
N PRO A 104 7.97 0.81 -4.89
CA PRO A 104 8.79 1.68 -4.06
C PRO A 104 7.94 2.36 -2.98
N LEU A 105 8.48 2.44 -1.77
CA LEU A 105 7.96 3.30 -0.70
C LEU A 105 8.70 4.64 -0.73
N ILE A 106 7.94 5.72 -0.79
CA ILE A 106 8.40 7.11 -0.81
C ILE A 106 8.17 7.71 0.57
N ARG A 107 9.18 8.41 1.11
CA ARG A 107 9.10 9.08 2.41
C ARG A 107 7.99 10.15 2.43
N GLY A 108 7.28 10.24 3.55
CA GLY A 108 6.21 11.21 3.79
C GLY A 108 4.80 10.61 3.67
N GLN A 109 3.82 11.50 3.47
CA GLN A 109 2.40 11.16 3.36
C GLN A 109 1.96 11.02 1.90
N PRO A 110 0.96 10.17 1.60
CA PRO A 110 0.26 10.21 0.31
C PRO A 110 -0.24 11.62 0.00
N SER A 111 -0.02 12.08 -1.23
CA SER A 111 -0.42 13.43 -1.66
C SER A 111 -1.32 13.36 -2.89
N ALA A 112 -2.37 14.17 -2.92
CA ALA A 112 -3.23 14.31 -4.09
C ALA A 112 -2.49 14.85 -5.34
N ARG A 113 -1.34 15.50 -5.15
CA ARG A 113 -0.47 15.96 -6.25
C ARG A 113 0.29 14.83 -6.93
N MET A 114 0.48 13.71 -6.22
CA MET A 114 1.06 12.49 -6.74
C MET A 114 -0.06 11.63 -7.31
N ASP A 115 -0.46 11.95 -8.53
CA ASP A 115 -1.59 11.35 -9.27
C ASP A 115 -1.14 10.45 -10.43
N GLN A 116 0.18 10.32 -10.66
CA GLN A 116 0.76 9.54 -11.75
C GLN A 116 1.99 8.78 -11.26
N PHE A 117 2.14 7.53 -11.70
CA PHE A 117 3.34 6.72 -11.40
C PHE A 117 4.62 7.36 -11.93
N ARG A 118 4.56 8.01 -13.10
CA ARG A 118 5.70 8.78 -13.65
C ARG A 118 6.17 9.90 -12.72
N LYS A 119 5.27 10.53 -11.95
CA LYS A 119 5.65 11.56 -10.96
C LYS A 119 6.35 10.95 -9.76
N MET A 120 5.94 9.75 -9.33
CA MET A 120 6.63 8.98 -8.30
C MET A 120 8.06 8.61 -8.75
N GLU A 121 8.21 8.12 -9.99
CA GLU A 121 9.51 7.80 -10.58
C GLU A 121 10.40 9.04 -10.72
N ALA A 122 9.84 10.16 -11.21
CA ALA A 122 10.56 11.42 -11.33
C ALA A 122 11.04 11.93 -9.97
N LEU A 123 10.22 11.83 -8.92
CA LEU A 123 10.60 12.23 -7.56
C LEU A 123 11.81 11.42 -7.07
N ILE A 124 11.74 10.09 -7.20
CA ILE A 124 12.85 9.20 -6.79
C ILE A 124 14.11 9.48 -7.62
N SER A 125 13.95 9.68 -8.93
CA SER A 125 15.07 9.93 -9.84
C SER A 125 15.74 11.28 -9.59
N SER A 126 14.98 12.28 -9.14
CA SER A 126 15.52 13.60 -8.80
C SER A 126 16.24 13.65 -7.45
N ASP A 127 15.83 12.79 -6.52
CA ASP A 127 16.31 12.78 -5.14
C ASP A 127 16.12 11.36 -4.55
N LEU A 128 17.20 10.59 -4.50
CA LEU A 128 17.18 9.22 -3.99
C LEU A 128 16.86 9.17 -2.48
N ASP A 129 17.07 10.26 -1.74
CA ASP A 129 16.69 10.33 -0.32
C ASP A 129 15.16 10.39 -0.15
N ARG A 130 14.39 10.50 -1.23
CA ARG A 130 12.92 10.30 -1.21
C ARG A 130 12.53 8.84 -1.16
N TRP A 131 13.36 7.93 -1.67
CA TRP A 131 13.09 6.49 -1.69
C TRP A 131 13.49 5.83 -0.37
N LEU A 132 12.51 5.28 0.34
CA LEU A 132 12.76 4.59 1.61
C LEU A 132 13.26 3.17 1.37
N CYS A 133 12.49 2.37 0.65
CA CYS A 133 12.78 0.97 0.35
C CYS A 133 11.81 0.43 -0.71
N ASN A 134 11.97 -0.82 -1.11
CA ASN A 134 10.96 -1.55 -1.88
C ASN A 134 10.10 -2.40 -0.95
N LEU A 135 8.78 -2.28 -1.09
CA LEU A 135 7.83 -3.21 -0.49
C LEU A 135 7.62 -4.37 -1.45
N TYR A 136 7.85 -5.59 -0.99
CA TYR A 136 7.57 -6.83 -1.72
C TYR A 136 6.30 -7.46 -1.15
N PHE A 137 5.39 -7.89 -2.01
CA PHE A 137 4.12 -8.48 -1.59
C PHE A 137 3.62 -9.49 -2.62
N GLN A 138 2.69 -10.35 -2.18
CA GLN A 138 2.03 -11.34 -3.03
C GLN A 138 0.52 -11.08 -3.03
N VAL A 139 -0.07 -11.09 -4.22
CA VAL A 139 -1.52 -11.01 -4.40
C VAL A 139 -2.03 -12.40 -4.78
N CYS A 140 -2.92 -12.92 -3.94
CA CYS A 140 -3.68 -14.14 -4.17
C CYS A 140 -5.15 -13.76 -4.29
N LEU A 141 -5.78 -14.07 -5.42
CA LEU A 141 -7.21 -13.91 -5.60
C LEU A 141 -7.91 -15.11 -4.97
N CYS A 142 -8.71 -14.86 -3.94
CA CYS A 142 -9.65 -15.84 -3.41
C CYS A 142 -10.92 -15.75 -4.25
N VAL A 143 -11.24 -16.81 -4.98
CA VAL A 143 -12.58 -16.96 -5.57
C VAL A 143 -13.49 -17.46 -4.45
N CYS A 144 -14.43 -16.61 -4.00
CA CYS A 144 -15.47 -16.99 -3.06
C CYS A 144 -16.58 -17.76 -3.78
#